data_AF-A0A068NW18-F1
#
_entry.id   AF-A0A068NW18-F1
#
_cell.length_a   1.000
_cell.length_b   1.000
_cell.length_c   1.000
_cell.angle_alpha   90.00
_cell.angle_beta   90.00
_cell.angle_gamma   90.00
#
_symmetry.space_group_name_H-M   'P 1'
#
loop_
_entity.id
_entity.type
_entity.pdbx_description
1 polymer ?
#
loop_
_entity_poly.entity_id
_entity_poly.type
_entity_poly.pdbx_seq_one_letter_code
_entity_poly.pdbx_strand_id
1 'polypeptide(L)'
;MLAVAGVFAQDHEGLKKHPQPKVAATNAPVTQAEARATFIKAETVLRGALGMPASSPHVSIPDSDKPVGRDAVVAEMVRFIAVFKPKVKMTPSPVTFDARRLQMNGPQRSNLALLVRKGAVAPVGPLATSKENTLTVPQFGDAIGFLMARIAQMTHLPSSKWTPYLRPEGEG
;
A
#
# COMPACT_ATOMS: atom_id res chain seq x y z
N MET A 1 40.72 25.57 -33.44
CA MET A 1 40.30 24.83 -32.24
C MET A 1 39.72 25.81 -31.24
N LEU A 2 38.41 25.82 -31.06
CA LEU A 2 37.70 26.55 -30.02
C LEU A 2 36.55 25.64 -29.59
N ALA A 3 36.75 24.94 -28.46
CA ALA A 3 35.75 24.07 -27.86
C ALA A 3 34.86 24.91 -26.94
N VAL A 4 33.58 25.01 -27.28
CA VAL A 4 32.55 25.59 -26.41
C VAL A 4 31.96 24.45 -25.58
N ALA A 5 32.42 24.31 -24.35
CA ALA A 5 31.82 23.43 -23.36
C ALA A 5 30.69 24.18 -22.65
N GLY A 6 29.46 23.99 -23.11
CA GLY A 6 28.26 24.38 -22.37
C GLY A 6 27.98 23.36 -21.27
N VAL A 7 28.42 23.64 -20.05
CA VAL A 7 28.03 22.88 -18.85
C VAL A 7 26.82 23.59 -18.24
N PHE A 8 25.67 22.92 -18.29
CA PHE A 8 24.48 23.31 -17.55
C PHE A 8 24.73 23.09 -16.05
N ALA A 9 24.93 24.17 -15.30
CA ALA A 9 24.84 24.17 -13.85
C ALA A 9 23.36 24.22 -13.47
N GLN A 10 22.82 23.13 -12.91
CA GLN A 10 21.60 23.19 -12.10
C GLN A 10 22.03 23.30 -10.65
N ASP A 11 21.88 24.50 -10.09
CA ASP A 11 22.03 24.77 -8.68
C ASP A 11 21.04 23.91 -7.88
N HIS A 12 21.60 23.08 -7.00
CA HIS A 12 20.85 22.30 -6.04
C HIS A 12 20.30 23.22 -4.93
N GLU A 13 19.09 23.74 -5.11
CA GLU A 13 18.32 24.29 -3.99
C GLU A 13 17.90 23.16 -3.02
N GLY A 14 18.71 23.01 -1.96
CA GLY A 14 18.31 22.71 -0.59
C GLY A 14 17.01 21.93 -0.34
N LEU A 15 16.99 20.63 -0.70
CA LEU A 15 16.11 19.68 -0.05
C LEU A 15 16.49 19.61 1.44
N LYS A 16 15.74 20.33 2.29
CA LYS A 16 15.81 20.17 3.74
C LYS A 16 15.62 18.69 4.06
N LYS A 17 16.72 18.00 4.40
CA LYS A 17 16.67 16.62 4.88
C LYS A 17 15.88 16.63 6.19
N HIS A 18 14.59 16.34 6.11
CA HIS A 18 13.85 15.93 7.29
C HIS A 18 14.61 14.73 7.90
N PRO A 19 14.88 14.71 9.22
CA PRO A 19 15.50 13.57 9.85
C PRO A 19 14.63 12.35 9.55
N GLN A 20 15.16 11.46 8.71
CA GLN A 20 14.52 10.19 8.40
C GLN A 20 14.45 9.41 9.71
N PRO A 21 13.27 8.96 10.17
CA PRO A 21 13.20 8.07 11.32
C PRO A 21 14.08 6.86 11.03
N LYS A 22 14.84 6.42 12.06
CA LYS A 22 15.79 5.31 11.98
C LYS A 22 15.04 4.09 11.46
N VAL A 23 15.22 3.78 10.17
CA VAL A 23 14.59 2.62 9.54
C VAL A 23 15.12 1.39 10.27
N ALA A 24 14.21 0.63 10.90
CA ALA A 24 14.57 -0.62 11.58
C ALA A 24 15.38 -1.50 10.63
N ALA A 25 16.35 -2.24 11.17
CA ALA A 25 17.21 -3.12 10.39
C ALA A 25 16.36 -3.96 9.41
N THR A 26 16.76 -4.02 8.14
CA THR A 26 15.97 -4.59 7.03
C THR A 26 15.44 -6.01 7.29
N ASN A 27 16.07 -6.75 8.19
CA ASN A 27 15.71 -8.13 8.54
C ASN A 27 14.95 -8.27 9.87
N ALA A 28 14.75 -7.18 10.61
CA ALA A 28 13.98 -7.22 11.85
C ALA A 28 12.47 -7.37 11.55
N PRO A 29 11.73 -8.12 12.38
CA PRO A 29 10.28 -8.14 12.31
C PRO A 29 9.69 -6.76 12.56
N VAL A 30 8.66 -6.39 11.80
CA VAL A 30 7.88 -5.18 12.02
C VAL A 30 7.15 -5.30 13.34
N THR A 31 7.20 -4.23 14.15
CA THR A 31 6.48 -4.16 15.43
C THR A 31 5.01 -3.79 15.22
N GLN A 32 4.16 -4.11 16.19
CA GLN A 32 2.74 -3.73 16.17
C GLN A 32 2.57 -2.21 16.16
N ALA A 33 3.41 -1.47 16.89
CA ALA A 33 3.45 -0.01 16.89
C ALA A 33 3.75 0.57 15.49
N GLU A 34 4.76 0.03 14.78
CA GLU A 34 5.12 0.46 13.42
C GLU A 34 4.01 0.15 12.41
N ALA A 35 3.44 -1.05 12.46
CA ALA A 35 2.33 -1.44 11.59
C ALA A 35 1.11 -0.53 11.83
N ARG A 36 0.78 -0.27 13.10
CA ARG A 36 -0.31 0.61 13.50
C ARG A 36 -0.10 2.03 12.99
N ALA A 37 1.07 2.61 13.23
CA ALA A 37 1.40 3.96 12.74
C ALA A 37 1.31 4.04 11.21
N THR A 38 1.73 2.99 10.51
CA THR A 38 1.64 2.90 9.04
C THR A 38 0.19 2.94 8.57
N PHE A 39 -0.71 2.14 9.15
CA PHE A 39 -2.14 2.15 8.78
C PHE A 39 -2.81 3.48 9.11
N ILE A 40 -2.51 4.10 10.26
CA ILE A 40 -3.03 5.43 10.63
C ILE A 40 -2.60 6.47 9.58
N LYS A 41 -1.32 6.47 9.20
CA LYS A 41 -0.78 7.42 8.22
C LYS A 41 -1.38 7.18 6.84
N ALA A 42 -1.46 5.94 6.40
CA ALA A 42 -2.05 5.56 5.13
C ALA A 42 -3.53 5.96 5.06
N GLU A 43 -4.30 5.72 6.13
CA GLU A 43 -5.72 6.09 6.20
C GLU A 43 -5.89 7.62 6.10
N THR A 44 -5.08 8.37 6.86
CA THR A 44 -5.10 9.84 6.86
C THR A 44 -4.82 10.40 5.47
N VAL A 45 -3.77 9.91 4.80
CA VAL A 45 -3.39 10.35 3.46
C VAL A 45 -4.48 10.04 2.43
N LEU A 46 -5.02 8.82 2.45
CA LEU A 46 -6.08 8.43 1.51
C LEU A 46 -7.38 9.20 1.73
N ARG A 47 -7.77 9.44 2.99
CA ARG A 47 -8.95 10.26 3.29
C ARG A 47 -8.81 11.68 2.72
N GLY A 48 -7.63 12.28 2.90
CA GLY A 48 -7.30 13.58 2.31
C GLY A 48 -7.39 13.56 0.78
N ALA A 49 -6.76 12.57 0.14
CA ALA A 49 -6.77 12.43 -1.31
C ALA A 49 -8.18 12.18 -1.91
N LEU A 50 -9.05 11.50 -1.17
CA LEU A 50 -10.40 11.13 -1.62
C LEU A 50 -11.50 12.09 -1.16
N GLY A 51 -11.14 13.20 -0.51
CA GLY A 51 -12.09 14.16 0.05
C GLY A 51 -13.08 13.50 1.02
N MET A 52 -12.60 12.57 1.85
CA MET A 52 -13.38 11.97 2.92
C MET A 52 -13.25 12.80 4.19
N PRO A 53 -14.27 12.85 5.06
CA PRO A 53 -14.16 13.50 6.35
C PRO A 53 -12.98 12.95 7.15
N ALA A 54 -12.27 13.87 7.81
CA ALA A 54 -11.29 13.51 8.82
C ALA A 54 -12.02 12.72 9.92
N SER A 55 -11.50 11.55 10.25
CA SER A 55 -12.02 10.66 11.28
C SER A 55 -10.81 10.07 11.98
N SER A 56 -10.92 9.87 13.30
CA SER A 56 -9.89 9.19 14.08
C SER A 56 -9.68 7.79 13.50
N PRO A 57 -8.51 7.48 12.90
CA PRO A 57 -8.29 6.18 12.29
C PRO A 57 -8.42 5.09 13.35
N HIS A 58 -9.36 4.17 13.14
CA HIS A 58 -9.52 3.03 14.03
C HIS A 58 -8.64 1.89 13.53
N VAL A 59 -7.56 1.59 14.23
CA VAL A 59 -6.68 0.45 13.92
C VAL A 59 -6.78 -0.59 15.02
N SER A 60 -7.02 -1.84 14.62
CA SER A 60 -7.27 -2.96 15.54
C SER A 60 -5.97 -3.52 16.13
N ILE A 61 -4.85 -3.24 15.48
CA ILE A 61 -3.51 -3.65 15.91
C ILE A 61 -3.15 -2.86 17.18
N PRO A 62 -2.74 -3.52 18.29
CA PRO A 62 -2.31 -2.85 19.51
C PRO A 62 -1.09 -1.95 19.31
N ASP A 63 -0.92 -0.98 20.18
CA ASP A 63 0.31 -0.18 20.24
C ASP A 63 1.33 -0.90 21.15
N SER A 64 2.25 -1.66 20.54
CA SER A 64 3.22 -2.49 21.26
C SER A 64 4.49 -2.73 20.44
N ASP A 65 5.63 -2.88 21.11
CA ASP A 65 6.91 -3.24 20.50
C ASP A 65 7.01 -4.71 20.09
N LYS A 66 5.97 -5.51 20.35
CA LYS A 66 5.92 -6.91 19.93
C LYS A 66 5.88 -7.02 18.40
N PRO A 67 6.45 -8.07 17.80
CA PRO A 67 6.29 -8.35 16.38
C PRO A 67 4.81 -8.45 15.99
N VAL A 68 4.47 -7.87 14.84
CA VAL A 68 3.12 -7.96 14.28
C VAL A 68 2.89 -9.33 13.63
N GLY A 69 1.74 -9.94 13.94
CA GLY A 69 1.30 -11.18 13.29
C GLY A 69 0.73 -10.92 11.90
N ARG A 70 0.97 -11.83 10.96
CA ARG A 70 0.42 -11.76 9.59
C ARG A 70 -1.10 -11.81 9.58
N ASP A 71 -1.68 -12.57 10.49
CA ASP A 71 -3.12 -12.66 10.73
C ASP A 71 -3.72 -11.30 11.10
N ALA A 72 -3.07 -10.56 12.00
CA ALA A 72 -3.46 -9.21 12.40
C ALA A 72 -3.35 -8.23 11.24
N VAL A 73 -2.27 -8.31 10.44
CA VAL A 73 -2.11 -7.49 9.23
C VAL A 73 -3.23 -7.78 8.22
N VAL A 74 -3.53 -9.04 7.94
CA VAL A 74 -4.60 -9.44 7.00
C VAL A 74 -5.96 -8.93 7.48
N ALA A 75 -6.28 -9.08 8.77
CA ALA A 75 -7.53 -8.57 9.33
C ALA A 75 -7.63 -7.04 9.18
N GLU A 76 -6.55 -6.33 9.47
CA GLU A 76 -6.49 -4.88 9.35
C GLU A 76 -6.61 -4.42 7.90
N MET A 77 -6.01 -5.13 6.93
CA MET A 77 -6.18 -4.84 5.49
C MET A 77 -7.64 -4.99 5.03
N VAL A 78 -8.35 -6.01 5.50
CA VAL A 78 -9.78 -6.18 5.18
C VAL A 78 -10.61 -5.00 5.72
N ARG A 79 -10.38 -4.61 6.97
CA ARG A 79 -11.03 -3.43 7.58
C ARG A 79 -10.69 -2.17 6.79
N PHE A 80 -9.43 -1.98 6.44
CA PHE A 80 -8.95 -0.82 5.72
C PHE A 80 -9.65 -0.65 4.36
N ILE A 81 -9.79 -1.73 3.57
CA ILE A 81 -10.55 -1.69 2.32
C ILE A 81 -12.02 -1.32 2.56
N ALA A 82 -12.63 -1.83 3.64
CA ALA A 82 -14.03 -1.54 3.95
C ALA A 82 -14.27 -0.05 4.23
N VAL A 83 -13.32 0.64 4.86
CA VAL A 83 -13.39 2.10 5.10
C VAL A 83 -13.52 2.88 3.80
N PHE A 84 -12.77 2.49 2.76
CA PHE A 84 -12.75 3.21 1.48
C PHE A 84 -13.81 2.74 0.48
N LYS A 85 -14.58 1.69 0.81
CA LYS A 85 -15.66 1.15 -0.02
C LYS A 85 -16.63 2.23 -0.56
N PRO A 86 -17.07 3.25 0.21
CA PRO A 86 -17.98 4.28 -0.30
C PRO A 86 -17.40 5.17 -1.41
N LYS A 87 -16.07 5.20 -1.57
CA LYS A 87 -15.39 5.99 -2.61
C LYS A 87 -14.90 5.12 -3.77
N VAL A 88 -15.17 3.81 -3.75
CA VAL A 88 -14.84 2.91 -4.85
C VAL A 88 -15.71 3.26 -6.05
N LYS A 89 -15.07 3.50 -7.19
CA LYS A 89 -15.71 3.86 -8.46
C LYS A 89 -15.66 2.73 -9.48
N MET A 90 -14.69 1.83 -9.33
CA MET A 90 -14.49 0.68 -10.22
C MET A 90 -14.22 -0.57 -9.40
N THR A 91 -14.80 -1.69 -9.81
CA THR A 91 -14.48 -3.01 -9.27
C THR A 91 -13.49 -3.71 -10.22
N PRO A 92 -12.23 -3.94 -9.81
CA PRO A 92 -11.25 -4.60 -10.64
C PRO A 92 -11.62 -6.05 -10.93
N SER A 93 -11.19 -6.56 -12.09
CA SER A 93 -11.34 -7.98 -12.41
C SER A 93 -10.68 -8.85 -11.34
N PRO A 94 -11.33 -9.94 -10.90
CA PRO A 94 -10.76 -10.86 -9.94
C PRO A 94 -9.44 -11.46 -10.44
N VAL A 95 -8.45 -11.55 -9.56
CA VAL A 95 -7.19 -12.24 -9.83
C VAL A 95 -7.38 -13.74 -9.64
N THR A 96 -7.02 -14.54 -10.65
CA THR A 96 -6.97 -16.00 -10.55
C THR A 96 -5.71 -16.42 -9.81
N PHE A 97 -5.84 -17.32 -8.83
CA PHE A 97 -4.70 -17.85 -8.08
C PHE A 97 -4.98 -19.26 -7.54
N ASP A 98 -3.91 -19.98 -7.24
CA ASP A 98 -3.99 -21.29 -6.60
C ASP A 98 -4.09 -21.14 -5.08
N ALA A 99 -5.28 -21.40 -4.53
CA ALA A 99 -5.55 -21.30 -3.10
C ALA A 99 -4.75 -22.28 -2.24
N ARG A 100 -4.19 -23.36 -2.81
CA ARG A 100 -3.35 -24.32 -2.08
C ARG A 100 -2.00 -23.73 -1.69
N ARG A 101 -1.53 -22.71 -2.42
CA ARG A 101 -0.26 -22.02 -2.15
C ARG A 101 -0.31 -21.09 -0.96
N LEU A 102 -1.51 -20.73 -0.49
CA LEU A 102 -1.64 -19.88 0.68
C LEU A 102 -1.17 -20.64 1.92
N GLN A 103 -0.17 -20.07 2.60
CA GLN A 103 0.41 -20.58 3.84
C GLN A 103 -0.16 -19.77 5.01
N MET A 104 -1.46 -19.94 5.28
CA MET A 104 -2.16 -19.35 6.41
C MET A 104 -3.26 -20.30 6.87
N ASN A 105 -3.36 -20.49 8.18
CA ASN A 105 -4.35 -21.36 8.82
C ASN A 105 -5.43 -20.52 9.51
N GLY A 106 -6.52 -21.16 9.90
CA GLY A 106 -7.59 -20.52 10.66
C GLY A 106 -8.48 -19.56 9.84
N PRO A 107 -9.30 -18.74 10.52
CA PRO A 107 -10.31 -17.91 9.87
C PRO A 107 -9.70 -16.81 8.97
N GLN A 108 -8.44 -16.45 9.17
CA GLN A 108 -7.75 -15.43 8.37
C GLN A 108 -7.37 -15.95 6.98
N ARG A 109 -7.37 -17.27 6.74
CA ARG A 109 -7.11 -17.84 5.42
C ARG A 109 -8.14 -17.39 4.38
N SER A 110 -9.42 -17.33 4.73
CA SER A 110 -10.47 -16.87 3.82
C SER A 110 -10.34 -15.37 3.53
N ASN A 111 -9.99 -14.57 4.54
CA ASN A 111 -9.70 -13.15 4.38
C ASN A 111 -8.50 -12.92 3.45
N LEU A 112 -7.42 -13.67 3.63
CA LEU A 112 -6.26 -13.63 2.74
C LEU A 112 -6.64 -14.01 1.31
N ALA A 113 -7.40 -15.09 1.11
CA ALA A 113 -7.89 -15.50 -0.20
C ALA A 113 -8.74 -14.40 -0.87
N LEU A 114 -9.59 -13.72 -0.10
CA LEU A 114 -10.39 -12.58 -0.57
C LEU A 114 -9.50 -11.41 -0.99
N LEU A 115 -8.50 -11.06 -0.20
CA LEU A 115 -7.55 -9.98 -0.51
C LEU A 115 -6.73 -10.29 -1.76
N VAL A 116 -6.27 -11.54 -1.93
CA VAL A 116 -5.55 -11.98 -3.13
C VAL A 116 -6.47 -11.95 -4.36
N ARG A 117 -7.72 -12.41 -4.25
CA ARG A 117 -8.69 -12.36 -5.34
C ARG A 117 -9.01 -10.92 -5.76
N LYS A 118 -9.07 -10.00 -4.80
CA LYS A 118 -9.20 -8.55 -5.07
C LYS A 118 -7.90 -7.93 -5.57
N GLY A 119 -6.80 -8.68 -5.54
CA GLY A 119 -5.45 -8.25 -5.89
C GLY A 119 -4.93 -7.12 -5.03
N ALA A 120 -5.39 -7.04 -3.77
CA ALA A 120 -4.84 -6.18 -2.72
C ALA A 120 -3.63 -6.82 -2.03
N VAL A 121 -3.40 -8.13 -2.26
CA VAL A 121 -2.23 -8.88 -1.81
C VAL A 121 -1.70 -9.70 -2.97
N ALA A 122 -0.37 -9.76 -3.11
CA ALA A 122 0.26 -10.59 -4.14
C ALA A 122 0.04 -12.09 -3.86
N PRO A 123 -0.38 -12.88 -4.86
CA PRO A 123 -0.67 -14.32 -4.69
C PRO A 123 0.55 -15.15 -4.29
N VAL A 124 1.75 -14.70 -4.67
CA VAL A 124 3.03 -15.33 -4.35
C VAL A 124 3.90 -14.50 -3.40
N GLY A 125 3.34 -13.44 -2.80
CA GLY A 125 4.06 -12.56 -1.91
C GLY A 125 4.25 -13.11 -0.49
N PRO A 126 5.14 -12.52 0.31
CA PRO A 126 5.46 -12.99 1.68
C PRO A 126 4.24 -13.12 2.59
N LEU A 127 3.26 -12.21 2.46
CA LEU A 127 2.02 -12.26 3.22
C LEU A 127 1.18 -13.50 2.90
N ALA A 128 1.26 -14.01 1.66
CA ALA A 128 0.49 -15.14 1.18
C ALA A 128 1.21 -16.49 1.37
N THR A 129 2.53 -16.54 1.16
CA THR A 129 3.29 -17.80 1.01
C THR A 129 4.30 -18.06 2.12
N SER A 130 4.60 -17.09 2.99
CA SER A 130 5.54 -17.31 4.09
C SER A 130 5.00 -18.37 5.07
N LYS A 131 5.89 -19.13 5.70
CA LYS A 131 5.55 -20.02 6.82
C LYS A 131 5.67 -19.32 8.17
N GLU A 132 6.43 -18.24 8.23
CA GLU A 132 6.62 -17.45 9.44
C GLU A 132 5.36 -16.63 9.73
N ASN A 133 5.04 -16.44 11.02
CA ASN A 133 3.90 -15.64 11.42
C ASN A 133 4.20 -14.13 11.45
N THR A 134 5.47 -13.74 11.36
CA THR A 134 5.93 -12.36 11.37
C THR A 134 6.34 -11.89 9.98
N LEU A 135 6.43 -10.58 9.78
CA LEU A 135 6.90 -9.97 8.52
C LEU A 135 8.11 -9.10 8.80
N THR A 136 9.10 -9.17 7.92
CA THR A 136 10.19 -8.17 7.93
C THR A 136 9.72 -6.85 7.32
N VAL A 137 10.48 -5.77 7.57
CA VAL A 137 10.14 -4.43 7.05
C VAL A 137 9.90 -4.41 5.53
N PRO A 138 10.75 -5.01 4.68
CA PRO A 138 10.50 -5.07 3.23
C PRO A 138 9.22 -5.83 2.88
N GLN A 139 8.99 -6.97 3.52
CA GLN A 139 7.82 -7.81 3.25
C GLN A 139 6.51 -7.11 3.61
N PHE A 140 6.51 -6.37 4.73
CA PHE A 140 5.39 -5.53 5.13
C PHE A 140 5.20 -4.36 4.17
N GLY A 141 6.28 -3.69 3.78
CA GLY A 141 6.26 -2.60 2.79
C GLY A 141 5.65 -3.03 1.45
N ASP A 142 6.06 -4.17 0.92
CA ASP A 142 5.48 -4.76 -0.30
C ASP A 142 3.96 -4.99 -0.14
N ALA A 143 3.55 -5.58 0.98
CA ALA A 143 2.14 -5.86 1.25
C ALA A 143 1.30 -4.58 1.31
N ILE A 144 1.81 -3.52 1.97
CA ILE A 144 1.16 -2.20 1.98
C ILE A 144 1.16 -1.58 0.59
N GLY A 145 2.24 -1.72 -0.19
CA GLY A 145 2.32 -1.25 -1.57
C GLY A 145 1.21 -1.82 -2.46
N PHE A 146 1.00 -3.14 -2.43
CA PHE A 146 -0.09 -3.80 -3.17
C PHE A 146 -1.47 -3.32 -2.73
N LEU A 147 -1.69 -3.17 -1.42
CA LEU A 147 -2.94 -2.66 -0.88
C LEU A 147 -3.24 -1.24 -1.40
N MET A 148 -2.27 -0.34 -1.28
CA MET A 148 -2.40 1.07 -1.66
C MET A 148 -2.59 1.22 -3.16
N ALA A 149 -1.81 0.49 -3.97
CA ALA A 149 -1.96 0.47 -5.42
C ALA A 149 -3.36 0.00 -5.84
N ARG A 150 -3.88 -1.04 -5.17
CA ARG A 150 -5.22 -1.54 -5.44
C ARG A 150 -6.31 -0.53 -5.06
N ILE A 151 -6.19 0.12 -3.90
CA ILE A 151 -7.15 1.16 -3.49
C ILE A 151 -7.13 2.32 -4.49
N ALA A 152 -5.95 2.82 -4.85
CA ALA A 152 -5.81 3.88 -5.84
C ALA A 152 -6.50 3.51 -7.17
N GLN A 153 -6.29 2.29 -7.66
CA GLN A 153 -6.97 1.79 -8.86
C GLN A 153 -8.50 1.77 -8.72
N MET A 154 -9.02 1.35 -7.56
CA MET A 154 -10.47 1.27 -7.31
C MET A 154 -11.14 2.64 -7.17
N THR A 155 -10.41 3.65 -6.69
CA THR A 155 -10.97 4.98 -6.37
C THR A 155 -10.69 6.04 -7.41
N HIS A 156 -9.68 5.85 -8.26
CA HIS A 156 -9.32 6.77 -9.33
C HIS A 156 -10.28 6.62 -10.53
N LEU A 157 -10.78 7.75 -11.05
CA LEU A 157 -11.40 7.79 -12.37
C LEU A 157 -10.35 8.27 -13.37
N PRO A 158 -10.16 7.58 -14.50
CA PRO A 158 -9.32 8.12 -15.56
C PRO A 158 -9.91 9.46 -16.02
N SER A 159 -9.07 10.49 -16.08
CA SER A 159 -9.45 11.83 -16.52
C SER A 159 -8.98 12.01 -17.96
N SER A 160 -9.82 12.60 -18.82
CA SER A 160 -9.46 12.98 -20.20
C SER A 160 -8.23 13.90 -20.25
N LYS A 161 -7.98 14.69 -19.19
CA LYS A 161 -6.78 15.52 -19.07
C LYS A 161 -5.48 14.70 -19.06
N TRP A 162 -5.50 13.52 -18.45
CA TRP A 162 -4.28 12.74 -18.16
C TRP A 162 -4.26 11.35 -18.81
N THR A 163 -5.36 10.93 -19.44
CA THR A 163 -5.48 9.65 -20.14
C THR A 163 -5.62 9.96 -21.64
N PRO A 164 -4.54 9.84 -22.44
CA PRO A 164 -4.54 10.24 -23.86
C PRO A 164 -5.68 9.61 -24.67
N TYR A 165 -6.01 8.34 -24.40
CA TYR A 165 -7.09 7.61 -25.06
C TYR A 165 -8.51 8.10 -24.74
N LEU A 166 -8.66 9.02 -23.79
CA LEU A 166 -9.93 9.65 -23.41
C LEU A 166 -10.00 11.13 -23.82
N ARG A 167 -8.99 11.66 -24.51
CA ARG A 167 -9.10 12.99 -25.11
C ARG A 167 -10.01 12.90 -26.33
N PRO A 168 -10.95 13.85 -26.50
CA PRO A 168 -11.65 13.97 -27.77
C PRO A 168 -10.63 14.20 -28.89
N GLU A 169 -10.78 13.49 -30.01
CA GLU A 169 -9.93 13.69 -31.19
C GLU A 169 -10.07 15.14 -31.66
N GLY A 170 -8.99 15.92 -31.59
CA GLY A 170 -8.95 17.28 -32.16
C GLY A 170 -8.45 18.42 -31.27
N GLU A 171 -8.11 18.20 -30.00
CA GLU A 171 -7.49 19.24 -29.16
C GLU A 171 -6.02 18.91 -28.89
N GLY A 172 -5.14 19.49 -29.71
CA GLY A 172 -3.68 19.48 -29.59
C GLY A 172 -3.14 20.89 -29.77
#